data_AF-K1RRA7-F1
#
_entry.id   AF-K1RRA7-F1
#
_cell.length_a   1.000
_cell.length_b   1.000
_cell.length_c   1.000
_cell.angle_alpha   90.00
_cell.angle_beta   90.00
_cell.angle_gamma   90.00
#
_symmetry.space_group_name_H-M   'P 1'
#
loop_
_entity.id
_entity.type
_entity.pdbx_description
1 polymer ?
#
loop_
_entity_poly.entity_id
_entity_poly.type
_entity_poly.pdbx_seq_one_letter_code
_entity_poly.pdbx_strand_id
1 'polypeptide(L)'
;MTDPTIPPNSGTYRRFEVITPEGSLVNAVYPAATGSGNSITCQRLVDVLLGALAQVVPEKVCAAACGSMNGIQLGGYNPETHSFFANGETVGGGYGGMCDQDGTSGVNTHMTNTRNTPVEVLERIMPVKVIRYGLAPNSEGPGKHRGGFGIERVLEFQTDEVDCFIASDRVNTAPWGLNGGKAALGARFTVNRADGTEEHLPSKARVRFYKKDRLYIQTSGGGGWGNPLERDKKALKCDVKD
;
A
#
# COMPACT_ATOMS: atom_id res chain seq x y z
N MET A 1 -13.57 -11.46 10.82
CA MET A 1 -14.58 -11.75 9.77
C MET A 1 -14.97 -13.22 9.73
N THR A 2 -14.04 -14.12 9.40
CA THR A 2 -14.25 -15.57 9.51
C THR A 2 -13.88 -16.07 10.91
N ASP A 3 -14.35 -17.25 11.28
CA ASP A 3 -13.96 -17.92 12.52
C ASP A 3 -12.45 -18.29 12.45
N PRO A 4 -11.59 -17.71 13.31
CA PRO A 4 -10.15 -17.97 13.27
C PRO A 4 -9.77 -19.38 13.75
N THR A 5 -10.70 -20.12 14.35
CA THR A 5 -10.47 -21.48 14.85
C THR A 5 -10.66 -22.55 13.77
N ILE A 6 -11.31 -22.20 12.65
CA ILE A 6 -11.52 -23.12 11.54
C ILE A 6 -10.26 -23.18 10.67
N PRO A 7 -9.65 -24.36 10.45
CA PRO A 7 -8.46 -24.48 9.62
C PRO A 7 -8.73 -24.08 8.16
N PRO A 8 -7.85 -23.30 7.51
CA PRO A 8 -8.01 -22.94 6.11
C PRO A 8 -7.76 -24.16 5.21
N ASN A 9 -8.82 -24.79 4.70
CA ASN A 9 -8.73 -25.97 3.83
C ASN A 9 -9.81 -25.98 2.75
N SER A 10 -9.68 -26.84 1.75
CA SER A 10 -10.62 -26.89 0.61
C SER A 10 -12.08 -27.17 1.03
N GLY A 11 -12.32 -27.80 2.18
CA GLY A 11 -13.64 -28.04 2.74
C GLY A 11 -14.38 -26.75 3.12
N THR A 12 -13.67 -25.76 3.66
CA THR A 12 -14.28 -24.46 4.01
C THR A 12 -14.66 -23.66 2.77
N TYR A 13 -13.87 -23.79 1.69
CA TYR A 13 -14.11 -23.06 0.45
C TYR A 13 -15.20 -23.68 -0.43
N ARG A 14 -15.52 -24.97 -0.26
CA ARG A 14 -16.56 -25.69 -1.03
C ARG A 14 -17.96 -25.07 -0.89
N ARG A 15 -18.19 -24.23 0.13
CA ARG A 15 -19.45 -23.53 0.36
C ARG A 15 -19.61 -22.24 -0.45
N PHE A 16 -18.56 -21.80 -1.15
CA PHE A 16 -18.59 -20.62 -1.99
C PHE A 16 -18.59 -21.01 -3.45
N GLU A 17 -19.45 -20.34 -4.22
CA GLU A 17 -19.45 -20.38 -5.68
C GLU A 17 -18.86 -19.07 -6.19
N VAL A 18 -17.88 -19.13 -7.08
CA VAL A 18 -17.24 -17.95 -7.69
C VAL A 18 -17.69 -17.86 -9.14
N ILE A 19 -18.59 -16.93 -9.42
CA ILE A 19 -19.15 -16.71 -10.76
C ILE A 19 -18.48 -15.49 -11.36
N THR A 20 -17.65 -15.69 -12.38
CA THR A 20 -16.90 -14.63 -13.05
C THR A 20 -16.99 -14.76 -14.57
N PRO A 21 -17.40 -13.70 -15.31
CA PRO A 21 -17.43 -13.74 -16.77
C PRO A 21 -16.06 -14.05 -17.37
N GLU A 22 -15.99 -14.93 -18.35
CA GLU A 22 -14.76 -15.21 -19.09
C GLU A 22 -14.25 -13.95 -19.80
N GLY A 23 -12.93 -13.74 -19.78
CA GLY A 23 -12.28 -12.56 -20.34
C GLY A 23 -12.39 -11.31 -19.46
N SER A 24 -13.01 -11.40 -18.26
CA SER A 24 -13.05 -10.30 -17.31
C SER A 24 -11.71 -10.10 -16.59
N LEU A 25 -11.56 -8.96 -15.91
CA LEU A 25 -10.37 -8.62 -15.12
C LEU A 25 -9.96 -9.71 -14.12
N VAL A 26 -10.93 -10.46 -13.59
CA VAL A 26 -10.74 -11.51 -12.58
C VAL A 26 -10.79 -12.93 -13.14
N ASN A 27 -11.04 -13.07 -14.45
CA ASN A 27 -11.07 -14.34 -15.17
C ASN A 27 -10.47 -14.14 -16.58
N ALA A 28 -9.20 -13.74 -16.59
CA ALA A 28 -8.47 -13.42 -17.81
C ALA A 28 -8.18 -14.68 -18.62
N VAL A 29 -8.27 -14.57 -19.95
CA VAL A 29 -7.98 -15.65 -20.88
C VAL A 29 -6.62 -15.43 -21.53
N TYR A 30 -5.83 -16.49 -21.66
CA TYR A 30 -4.54 -16.43 -22.35
C TYR A 30 -4.71 -15.86 -23.78
N PRO A 31 -3.86 -14.92 -24.24
CA PRO A 31 -2.57 -14.48 -23.67
C PRO A 31 -2.62 -13.18 -22.85
N ALA A 32 -3.75 -12.83 -22.24
CA ALA A 32 -3.87 -11.61 -21.44
C ALA A 32 -2.81 -11.54 -20.30
N ALA A 33 -2.23 -10.36 -20.08
CA ALA A 33 -1.19 -10.15 -19.08
C ALA A 33 -1.77 -10.12 -17.65
N THR A 34 -1.27 -11.00 -16.78
CA THR A 34 -1.75 -11.17 -15.40
C THR A 34 -0.68 -10.93 -14.32
N GLY A 35 0.52 -10.49 -14.71
CA GLY A 35 1.71 -10.46 -13.85
C GLY A 35 1.56 -9.70 -12.53
N SER A 36 0.79 -8.60 -12.49
CA SER A 36 0.53 -7.83 -11.27
C SER A 36 -0.87 -8.05 -10.66
N GLY A 37 -1.62 -9.04 -11.17
CA GLY A 37 -2.99 -9.31 -10.73
C GLY A 37 -3.07 -9.65 -9.24
N ASN A 38 -2.19 -10.53 -8.75
CA ASN A 38 -2.15 -10.92 -7.34
C ASN A 38 -1.74 -9.78 -6.41
N SER A 39 -0.77 -8.97 -6.84
CA SER A 39 -0.20 -7.91 -6.01
C SER A 39 -1.10 -6.67 -5.92
N ILE A 40 -1.81 -6.35 -7.01
CA ILE A 40 -2.57 -5.10 -7.13
C ILE A 40 -4.07 -5.36 -7.19
N THR A 41 -4.53 -6.12 -8.18
CA THR A 41 -5.96 -6.36 -8.40
C THR A 41 -6.60 -7.12 -7.24
N CYS A 42 -5.98 -8.19 -6.73
CA CYS A 42 -6.53 -8.96 -5.62
C CYS A 42 -6.67 -8.12 -4.35
N GLN A 43 -5.71 -7.23 -4.07
CA GLN A 43 -5.82 -6.30 -2.94
C GLN A 43 -7.07 -5.41 -3.05
N ARG A 44 -7.36 -4.89 -4.25
CA ARG A 44 -8.59 -4.13 -4.53
C ARG A 44 -9.85 -4.96 -4.36
N LEU A 45 -9.82 -6.23 -4.79
CA LEU A 45 -10.97 -7.14 -4.66
C LEU A 45 -11.32 -7.42 -3.20
N VAL A 46 -10.33 -7.54 -2.30
CA VAL A 46 -10.61 -7.73 -0.88
C VAL A 46 -11.41 -6.55 -0.32
N ASP A 47 -11.00 -5.30 -0.62
CA ASP A 47 -11.77 -4.12 -0.22
C ASP A 47 -13.19 -4.15 -0.79
N VAL A 48 -13.38 -4.55 -2.06
CA VAL A 48 -14.72 -4.64 -2.67
C VAL A 48 -15.59 -5.66 -1.93
N LEU A 49 -15.05 -6.84 -1.62
CA LEU A 49 -15.76 -7.88 -0.89
C LEU A 49 -16.10 -7.46 0.54
N LEU A 50 -15.15 -6.80 1.23
CA LEU A 50 -15.38 -6.23 2.55
C LEU A 50 -16.47 -5.15 2.51
N GLY A 51 -16.44 -4.24 1.53
CA GLY A 51 -17.48 -3.23 1.34
C GLY A 51 -18.87 -3.82 1.10
N ALA A 52 -18.96 -4.95 0.37
CA ALA A 52 -20.22 -5.68 0.22
C ALA A 52 -20.68 -6.32 1.54
N LEU A 53 -19.78 -6.98 2.27
CA LEU A 53 -20.08 -7.60 3.56
C LEU A 53 -20.44 -6.59 4.64
N ALA A 54 -19.92 -5.36 4.56
CA ALA A 54 -20.22 -4.29 5.50
C ALA A 54 -21.71 -3.86 5.44
N GLN A 55 -22.43 -4.16 4.36
CA GLN A 55 -23.87 -3.92 4.28
C GLN A 55 -24.68 -4.93 5.11
N VAL A 56 -24.07 -6.05 5.50
CA VAL A 56 -24.73 -7.15 6.22
C VAL A 56 -24.22 -7.27 7.66
N VAL A 57 -22.90 -7.16 7.87
CA VAL A 57 -22.22 -7.32 9.17
C VAL A 57 -21.17 -6.20 9.38
N PRO A 58 -21.59 -4.92 9.41
CA PRO A 58 -20.69 -3.76 9.48
C PRO A 58 -19.75 -3.78 10.69
N GLU A 59 -20.14 -4.40 11.80
CA GLU A 59 -19.36 -4.50 13.02
C GLU A 59 -18.17 -5.47 12.91
N LYS A 60 -18.18 -6.39 11.94
CA LYS A 60 -17.07 -7.35 11.75
C LYS A 60 -16.06 -6.90 10.69
N VAL A 61 -16.39 -5.85 9.94
CA VAL A 61 -15.65 -5.39 8.76
C VAL A 61 -14.85 -4.13 9.08
N CYS A 62 -13.62 -4.04 8.55
CA CYS A 62 -12.84 -2.80 8.57
C CYS A 62 -13.23 -1.87 7.41
N ALA A 63 -12.96 -0.58 7.55
CA ALA A 63 -12.92 0.34 6.41
C ALA A 63 -11.85 -0.08 5.39
N ALA A 64 -11.82 0.55 4.21
CA ALA A 64 -10.85 0.16 3.18
C ALA A 64 -9.41 0.33 3.69
N ALA A 65 -8.55 -0.65 3.46
CA ALA A 65 -7.13 -0.47 3.72
C ALA A 65 -6.44 0.27 2.56
N CYS A 66 -5.12 0.41 2.64
CA CYS A 66 -4.27 0.82 1.52
C CYS A 66 -4.63 0.04 0.25
N GLY A 67 -4.97 -1.24 0.36
CA GLY A 67 -5.57 -2.01 -0.73
C GLY A 67 -4.69 -2.06 -1.97
N SER A 68 -3.37 -2.07 -1.76
CA SER A 68 -2.32 -2.18 -2.77
C SER A 68 -1.07 -2.75 -2.12
N MET A 69 -0.42 -3.71 -2.78
CA MET A 69 0.97 -4.08 -2.47
C MET A 69 1.87 -3.13 -3.28
N ASN A 70 2.31 -2.02 -2.68
CA ASN A 70 3.05 -0.98 -3.40
C ASN A 70 4.43 -1.50 -3.82
N GLY A 71 4.51 -2.05 -5.02
CA GLY A 71 5.70 -2.67 -5.57
C GLY A 71 6.63 -1.63 -6.19
N ILE A 72 7.87 -1.59 -5.71
CA ILE A 72 8.96 -0.80 -6.27
C ILE A 72 10.06 -1.77 -6.70
N GLN A 73 10.26 -1.92 -8.00
CA GLN A 73 11.32 -2.76 -8.55
C GLN A 73 12.42 -1.86 -9.11
N LEU A 74 13.63 -2.05 -8.61
CA LEU A 74 14.81 -1.30 -9.00
C LEU A 74 15.81 -2.26 -9.65
N GLY A 75 16.44 -1.82 -10.73
CA GLY A 75 17.49 -2.55 -11.40
C GLY A 75 18.53 -1.59 -11.99
N GLY A 76 19.80 -1.98 -11.92
CA GLY A 76 20.88 -1.15 -12.41
C GLY A 76 22.23 -1.80 -12.20
N TYR A 77 23.29 -1.02 -12.37
CA TYR A 77 24.66 -1.48 -12.22
C TYR A 77 25.35 -0.72 -11.08
N ASN A 78 26.03 -1.45 -10.20
CA ASN A 78 26.82 -0.85 -9.13
C ASN A 78 28.25 -0.59 -9.65
N PRO A 79 28.69 0.69 -9.73
CA PRO A 79 30.01 1.03 -10.25
C PRO A 79 31.15 0.63 -9.32
N GLU A 80 30.90 0.47 -8.01
CA GLU A 80 31.93 0.09 -7.03
C GLU A 80 32.19 -1.42 -7.02
N THR A 81 31.13 -2.22 -7.13
CA THR A 81 31.23 -3.70 -7.11
C THR A 81 31.31 -4.31 -8.51
N HIS A 82 31.14 -3.50 -9.56
CA HIS A 82 31.08 -3.94 -10.94
C HIS A 82 30.07 -5.09 -11.18
N SER A 83 28.91 -5.00 -10.54
CA SER A 83 27.87 -6.03 -10.62
C SER A 83 26.48 -5.43 -10.85
N PHE A 84 25.65 -6.18 -11.57
CA PHE A 84 24.23 -5.86 -11.68
C PHE A 84 23.55 -6.04 -10.33
N PHE A 85 22.63 -5.12 -10.00
CA PHE A 85 21.74 -5.26 -8.87
C PHE A 85 20.29 -5.24 -9.36
N ALA A 86 19.46 -6.04 -8.70
CA ALA A 86 18.01 -5.98 -8.83
C ALA A 86 17.39 -6.19 -7.46
N ASN A 87 16.44 -5.32 -7.12
CA ASN A 87 15.75 -5.37 -5.85
C ASN A 87 14.27 -5.07 -6.05
N GLY A 88 13.43 -5.96 -5.55
CA GLY A 88 11.98 -5.76 -5.50
C GLY A 88 11.56 -5.52 -4.07
N GLU A 89 10.96 -4.36 -3.80
CA GLU A 89 10.36 -4.05 -2.51
C GLU A 89 8.84 -3.94 -2.60
N THR A 90 8.18 -4.25 -1.50
CA THR A 90 6.76 -4.00 -1.29
C THR A 90 6.58 -3.08 -0.10
N VAL A 91 6.10 -1.86 -0.32
CA VAL A 91 5.88 -0.88 0.73
C VAL A 91 4.46 -1.02 1.27
N GLY A 92 4.34 -1.23 2.59
CA GLY A 92 3.05 -1.30 3.28
C GLY A 92 2.30 0.04 3.29
N GLY A 93 1.16 0.07 3.96
CA GLY A 93 0.35 1.29 4.13
C GLY A 93 -0.55 1.19 5.35
N GLY A 94 -1.62 1.98 5.36
CA GLY A 94 -2.57 1.96 6.47
C GLY A 94 -3.61 0.85 6.37
N TYR A 95 -3.90 0.17 7.48
CA TYR A 95 -5.07 -0.70 7.61
C TYR A 95 -6.33 0.14 7.88
N GLY A 96 -7.51 -0.33 7.47
CA GLY A 96 -8.75 0.39 7.76
C GLY A 96 -9.14 0.31 9.24
N GLY A 97 -9.76 1.38 9.74
CA GLY A 97 -10.35 1.39 11.09
C GLY A 97 -11.48 0.36 11.23
N MET A 98 -11.69 -0.13 12.44
CA MET A 98 -12.71 -1.13 12.78
C MET A 98 -13.74 -0.55 13.76
N CYS A 99 -14.79 -1.31 14.08
CA CYS A 99 -15.84 -0.84 14.98
C CYS A 99 -15.38 -0.64 16.43
N ASP A 100 -14.24 -1.22 16.79
CA ASP A 100 -13.70 -1.32 18.16
C ASP A 100 -12.24 -0.88 18.29
N GLN A 101 -11.53 -0.63 17.19
CA GLN A 101 -10.11 -0.27 17.22
C GLN A 101 -9.65 0.51 15.98
N ASP A 102 -8.59 1.31 16.15
CA ASP A 102 -7.90 2.00 15.07
C ASP A 102 -7.19 1.02 14.12
N GLY A 103 -7.00 1.44 12.88
CA GLY A 103 -6.25 0.68 11.89
C GLY A 103 -4.74 0.69 12.18
N THR A 104 -4.10 -0.47 12.01
CA THR A 104 -2.64 -0.59 12.12
C THR A 104 -1.93 0.22 11.03
N SER A 105 -0.88 0.94 11.41
CA SER A 105 -0.14 1.85 10.52
C SER A 105 1.09 1.17 9.90
N GLY A 106 1.42 1.51 8.66
CA GLY A 106 2.65 1.07 8.00
C GLY A 106 2.81 -0.44 7.81
N VAL A 107 1.71 -1.18 7.63
CA VAL A 107 1.71 -2.64 7.50
C VAL A 107 1.31 -3.09 6.10
N ASN A 108 1.72 -4.31 5.77
CA ASN A 108 1.12 -5.05 4.67
C ASN A 108 -0.31 -5.45 5.03
N THR A 109 -1.24 -5.31 4.09
CA THR A 109 -2.68 -5.50 4.34
C THR A 109 -3.24 -6.63 3.49
N HIS A 110 -4.34 -7.23 3.95
CA HIS A 110 -5.09 -8.29 3.25
C HIS A 110 -4.21 -9.48 2.83
N MET A 111 -3.87 -9.57 1.54
CA MET A 111 -3.24 -10.72 0.90
C MET A 111 -1.70 -10.72 1.04
N THR A 112 -1.12 -9.85 1.87
CA THR A 112 0.33 -9.72 2.01
C THR A 112 0.80 -9.73 3.46
N ASN A 113 1.98 -10.31 3.69
CA ASN A 113 2.64 -10.36 4.99
C ASN A 113 4.17 -10.33 4.84
N THR A 114 4.67 -9.42 4.01
CA THR A 114 6.11 -9.26 3.77
C THR A 114 6.71 -8.34 4.83
N ARG A 115 7.87 -8.71 5.38
CA ARG A 115 8.66 -7.82 6.24
C ARG A 115 9.30 -6.72 5.40
N ASN A 116 9.51 -5.55 6.00
CA ASN A 116 10.26 -4.48 5.34
C ASN A 116 11.73 -4.87 5.16
N THR A 117 12.36 -4.36 4.10
CA THR A 117 13.82 -4.43 3.92
C THR A 117 14.48 -3.44 4.87
N PRO A 118 15.39 -3.88 5.77
CA PRO A 118 16.15 -2.96 6.60
C PRO A 118 16.93 -1.94 5.75
N VAL A 119 17.06 -0.72 6.24
CA VAL A 119 17.74 0.37 5.52
C VAL A 119 19.19 -0.01 5.25
N GLU A 120 19.87 -0.55 6.24
CA GLU A 120 21.27 -0.97 6.17
C GLU A 120 21.49 -2.07 5.13
N VAL A 121 20.50 -2.96 4.97
CA VAL A 121 20.54 -3.99 3.94
C VAL A 121 20.36 -3.35 2.57
N LEU A 122 19.39 -2.44 2.42
CA LEU A 122 19.12 -1.78 1.15
C LEU A 122 20.32 -0.98 0.63
N GLU A 123 20.92 -0.15 1.49
CA GLU A 123 22.09 0.68 1.15
C GLU A 123 23.35 -0.15 0.92
N ARG A 124 23.42 -1.38 1.47
CA ARG A 124 24.53 -2.30 1.23
C ARG A 124 24.43 -3.00 -0.14
N ILE A 125 23.22 -3.36 -0.56
CA ILE A 125 23.02 -4.16 -1.78
C ILE A 125 22.83 -3.30 -3.03
N MET A 126 22.48 -2.03 -2.87
CA MET A 126 22.28 -1.09 -3.96
C MET A 126 22.93 0.27 -3.66
N PRO A 127 23.45 0.98 -4.67
CA PRO A 127 23.96 2.34 -4.54
C PRO A 127 22.80 3.35 -4.39
N VAL A 128 22.10 3.28 -3.27
CA VAL A 128 21.00 4.16 -2.89
C VAL A 128 21.23 4.63 -1.46
N LYS A 129 20.69 5.81 -1.13
CA LYS A 129 20.63 6.33 0.23
C LYS A 129 19.18 6.55 0.62
N VAL A 130 18.78 6.04 1.79
CA VAL A 130 17.45 6.28 2.35
C VAL A 130 17.48 7.60 3.10
N ILE A 131 16.90 8.63 2.49
CA ILE A 131 16.85 9.98 3.07
C ILE A 131 15.79 10.07 4.17
N ARG A 132 14.68 9.35 4.00
CA ARG A 132 13.57 9.33 4.94
C ARG A 132 12.87 7.99 4.88
N TYR A 133 12.47 7.48 6.04
CA TYR A 133 11.59 6.33 6.16
C TYR A 133 10.78 6.45 7.46
N GLY A 134 9.46 6.48 7.34
CA GLY A 134 8.57 6.62 8.48
C GLY A 134 7.10 6.53 8.09
N LEU A 135 6.22 6.82 9.05
CA LEU A 135 4.80 6.95 8.78
C LEU A 135 4.53 8.27 8.04
N ALA A 136 3.61 8.25 7.08
CA ALA A 136 3.16 9.44 6.37
C ALA A 136 2.11 10.18 7.22
N PRO A 137 2.42 11.36 7.79
CA PRO A 137 1.49 12.05 8.66
C PRO A 137 0.24 12.51 7.90
N ASN A 138 -0.92 12.50 8.58
CA ASN A 138 -2.22 12.92 8.03
C ASN A 138 -2.66 12.13 6.78
N SER A 139 -2.16 10.91 6.62
CA SER A 139 -2.51 10.04 5.49
C SER A 139 -3.69 9.10 5.79
N GLU A 140 -4.03 8.95 7.06
CA GLU A 140 -5.12 8.15 7.58
C GLU A 140 -6.49 8.76 7.29
N GLY A 141 -7.51 7.90 7.24
CA GLY A 141 -8.90 8.30 7.20
C GLY A 141 -9.42 8.63 8.60
N PRO A 142 -9.95 9.84 8.83
CA PRO A 142 -10.57 10.20 10.11
C PRO A 142 -11.80 9.32 10.42
N GLY A 143 -11.97 8.94 11.68
CA GLY A 143 -13.14 8.20 12.16
C GLY A 143 -13.19 8.20 13.69
N LYS A 144 -14.27 7.67 14.27
CA LYS A 144 -14.29 7.32 15.70
C LYS A 144 -13.07 6.46 16.01
N HIS A 145 -12.85 5.46 15.16
CA HIS A 145 -11.58 4.77 15.02
C HIS A 145 -10.95 5.17 13.68
N ARG A 146 -9.75 5.75 13.72
CA ARG A 146 -9.05 6.20 12.52
C ARG A 146 -8.49 5.00 11.76
N GLY A 147 -8.20 5.19 10.49
CA GLY A 147 -7.34 4.25 9.79
C GLY A 147 -5.89 4.35 10.24
N GLY A 148 -5.08 3.43 9.74
CA GLY A 148 -3.64 3.48 9.89
C GLY A 148 -3.00 4.53 8.97
N PHE A 149 -1.85 5.04 9.39
CA PHE A 149 -1.01 5.88 8.54
C PHE A 149 -0.39 5.04 7.42
N GLY A 150 -0.23 5.66 6.25
CA GLY A 150 0.63 5.18 5.19
C GLY A 150 2.11 5.30 5.56
N ILE A 151 2.98 5.01 4.59
CA ILE A 151 4.43 5.07 4.73
C ILE A 151 4.95 6.17 3.82
N GLU A 152 5.89 6.96 4.34
CA GLU A 152 6.72 7.85 3.55
C GLU A 152 8.14 7.27 3.46
N ARG A 153 8.67 7.18 2.24
CA ARG A 153 10.03 6.73 1.97
C ARG A 153 10.65 7.56 0.87
N VAL A 154 11.90 8.00 1.08
CA VAL A 154 12.65 8.80 0.10
C VAL A 154 13.97 8.10 -0.18
N LEU A 155 14.19 7.75 -1.44
CA LEU A 155 15.42 7.12 -1.93
C LEU A 155 16.18 8.12 -2.79
N GLU A 156 17.45 8.38 -2.48
CA GLU A 156 18.37 9.15 -3.32
C GLU A 156 19.34 8.19 -4.01
N PHE A 157 19.38 8.21 -5.34
CA PHE A 157 20.23 7.31 -6.11
C PHE A 157 21.69 7.80 -6.13
N GLN A 158 22.64 6.90 -5.90
CA GLN A 158 24.07 7.22 -5.86
C GLN A 158 24.82 6.80 -7.14
N THR A 159 24.10 6.21 -8.09
CA THR A 159 24.59 5.81 -9.41
C THR A 159 23.65 6.27 -10.52
N ASP A 160 24.16 6.27 -11.74
CA ASP A 160 23.40 6.57 -12.94
C ASP A 160 22.67 5.34 -13.49
N GLU A 161 21.65 5.60 -14.31
CA GLU A 161 20.90 4.61 -15.09
C GLU A 161 20.23 3.50 -14.26
N VAL A 162 19.55 3.90 -13.17
CA VAL A 162 18.73 2.97 -12.38
C VAL A 162 17.32 2.92 -12.97
N ASP A 163 16.94 1.76 -13.52
CA ASP A 163 15.56 1.51 -13.97
C ASP A 163 14.67 1.22 -12.77
N CYS A 164 13.54 1.91 -12.70
CA CYS A 164 12.53 1.74 -11.67
C CYS A 164 11.18 1.42 -12.32
N PHE A 165 10.55 0.35 -11.84
CA PHE A 165 9.16 0.01 -12.14
C PHE A 165 8.33 0.14 -10.88
N ILE A 166 7.28 0.95 -10.96
CA ILE A 166 6.31 1.16 -9.90
C ILE A 166 5.04 0.41 -10.31
N ALA A 167 4.63 -0.53 -9.47
CA ALA A 167 3.35 -1.22 -9.56
C ALA A 167 2.59 -0.99 -8.26
N SER A 168 1.71 0.02 -8.28
CA SER A 168 0.88 0.43 -7.14
C SER A 168 -0.52 0.81 -7.63
N ASP A 169 -1.36 1.25 -6.70
CA ASP A 169 -2.71 1.77 -6.90
C ASP A 169 -2.97 2.92 -5.91
N ARG A 170 -4.21 3.40 -5.82
CA ARG A 170 -4.63 4.48 -4.92
C ARG A 170 -4.03 5.87 -5.17
N VAL A 171 -3.39 6.10 -6.32
CA VAL A 171 -2.99 7.47 -6.72
C VAL A 171 -4.23 8.29 -7.13
N ASN A 172 -5.13 7.68 -7.91
CA ASN A 172 -6.34 8.34 -8.41
C ASN A 172 -7.58 8.05 -7.56
N THR A 173 -7.51 7.12 -6.60
CA THR A 173 -8.63 6.74 -5.74
C THR A 173 -8.19 6.64 -4.30
N ALA A 174 -9.02 7.13 -3.37
CA ALA A 174 -8.73 7.07 -1.95
C ALA A 174 -9.33 5.80 -1.30
N PRO A 175 -8.67 5.22 -0.28
CA PRO A 175 -9.29 4.27 0.64
C PRO A 175 -10.53 4.88 1.29
N TRP A 176 -11.68 4.24 1.13
CA TRP A 176 -12.97 4.75 1.63
C TRP A 176 -13.15 4.47 3.13
N GLY A 177 -13.84 5.37 3.82
CA GLY A 177 -14.25 5.18 5.20
C GLY A 177 -15.57 4.40 5.32
N LEU A 178 -15.86 3.88 6.51
CA LEU A 178 -17.05 3.07 6.78
C LEU A 178 -17.90 3.65 7.92
N ASN A 179 -19.21 3.49 7.82
CA ASN A 179 -20.18 3.85 8.87
C ASN A 179 -20.04 5.31 9.39
N GLY A 180 -19.83 6.27 8.49
CA GLY A 180 -19.62 7.69 8.82
C GLY A 180 -18.14 8.12 8.91
N GLY A 181 -17.21 7.16 8.90
CA GLY A 181 -15.79 7.43 8.78
C GLY A 181 -15.42 8.03 7.42
N LYS A 182 -14.27 8.68 7.35
CA LYS A 182 -13.80 9.44 6.20
C LYS A 182 -12.71 8.69 5.43
N ALA A 183 -12.58 9.05 4.17
CA ALA A 183 -11.57 8.49 3.29
C ALA A 183 -10.16 8.89 3.76
N ALA A 184 -9.20 8.00 3.52
CA ALA A 184 -7.78 8.25 3.73
C ALA A 184 -7.17 9.06 2.58
N LEU A 185 -5.91 9.45 2.73
CA LEU A 185 -5.15 10.01 1.63
C LEU A 185 -4.73 8.91 0.64
N GLY A 186 -4.73 9.24 -0.65
CA GLY A 186 -4.20 8.38 -1.70
C GLY A 186 -2.68 8.24 -1.67
N ALA A 187 -2.16 7.30 -2.46
CA ALA A 187 -0.73 7.14 -2.68
C ALA A 187 -0.19 8.28 -3.57
N ARG A 188 1.07 8.65 -3.40
CA ARG A 188 1.77 9.61 -4.25
C ARG A 188 3.18 9.12 -4.53
N PHE A 189 3.59 9.28 -5.77
CA PHE A 189 4.94 8.98 -6.24
C PHE A 189 5.46 10.21 -6.93
N THR A 190 6.67 10.63 -6.58
CA THR A 190 7.26 11.86 -7.13
C THR A 190 8.74 11.66 -7.36
N VAL A 191 9.21 12.10 -8.50
CA VAL A 191 10.64 12.17 -8.83
C VAL A 191 11.08 13.60 -8.66
N ASN A 192 12.17 13.78 -7.94
CA ASN A 192 12.84 15.05 -7.82
C ASN A 192 14.23 14.89 -8.47
N ARG A 193 14.42 15.54 -9.60
CA ARG A 193 15.64 15.45 -10.41
C ARG A 193 16.76 16.23 -9.76
N ALA A 194 18.00 15.87 -10.07
CA ALA A 194 19.18 16.58 -9.58
C ALA A 194 19.22 18.07 -9.97
N ASP A 195 18.53 18.45 -11.06
CA ASP A 195 18.38 19.84 -11.51
C ASP A 195 17.25 20.62 -10.81
N GLY A 196 16.52 19.97 -9.89
CA GLY A 196 15.39 20.54 -9.15
C GLY A 196 14.03 20.36 -9.83
N THR A 197 13.96 19.70 -10.99
CA THR A 197 12.69 19.40 -11.65
C THR A 197 11.90 18.36 -10.84
N GLU A 198 10.62 18.63 -10.62
CA GLU A 198 9.70 17.71 -9.94
C GLU A 198 8.70 17.09 -10.92
N GLU A 199 8.58 15.76 -10.89
CA GLU A 199 7.67 14.98 -11.74
C GLU A 199 6.76 14.11 -10.88
N HIS A 200 5.43 14.28 -10.98
CA HIS A 200 4.48 13.36 -10.35
C HIS A 200 4.24 12.14 -11.23
N LEU A 201 4.32 10.95 -10.64
CA LEU A 201 4.14 9.70 -11.36
C LEU A 201 2.74 9.11 -11.15
N PRO A 202 2.16 8.45 -12.16
CA PRO A 202 0.98 7.62 -11.96
C PRO A 202 1.30 6.39 -11.08
N SER A 203 0.27 5.68 -10.63
CA SER A 203 0.45 4.50 -9.77
C SER A 203 1.18 3.33 -10.46
N LYS A 204 1.26 3.36 -11.78
CA LYS A 204 1.91 2.34 -12.62
C LYS A 204 2.84 3.08 -13.58
N ALA A 205 4.14 3.02 -13.32
CA ALA A 205 5.11 3.84 -14.03
C ALA A 205 6.42 3.08 -14.25
N ARG A 206 7.11 3.42 -15.34
CA ARG A 206 8.52 3.08 -15.55
C ARG A 206 9.29 4.38 -15.65
N VAL A 207 10.32 4.53 -14.83
CA VAL A 207 11.16 5.74 -14.81
C VAL A 207 12.62 5.33 -14.66
N ARG A 208 13.51 6.08 -15.29
CA ARG A 208 14.95 5.95 -15.10
C ARG A 208 15.46 7.07 -14.21
N PHE A 209 16.30 6.71 -13.26
CA PHE A 209 16.93 7.62 -12.30
C PHE A 209 18.42 7.75 -12.57
N TYR A 210 18.92 8.96 -12.33
CA TYR A 210 20.33 9.28 -12.39
C TYR A 210 20.87 9.64 -11.01
N LYS A 211 22.19 9.75 -10.90
CA LYS A 211 22.84 10.08 -9.64
C LYS A 211 22.30 11.39 -9.07
N LYS A 212 21.96 11.38 -7.78
CA LYS A 212 21.31 12.44 -6.99
C LYS A 212 19.82 12.66 -7.28
N ASP A 213 19.21 11.98 -8.24
CA ASP A 213 17.75 11.98 -8.33
C ASP A 213 17.15 11.33 -7.07
N ARG A 214 15.93 11.75 -6.72
CA ARG A 214 15.20 11.25 -5.58
C ARG A 214 13.84 10.69 -5.97
N LEU A 215 13.52 9.51 -5.47
CA LEU A 215 12.18 8.92 -5.53
C LEU A 215 11.49 9.11 -4.17
N TYR A 216 10.42 9.90 -4.16
CA TYR A 216 9.51 10.06 -3.03
C TYR A 216 8.33 9.09 -3.20
N ILE A 217 8.15 8.25 -2.19
CA ILE A 217 7.08 7.27 -2.09
C ILE A 217 6.23 7.64 -0.88
N GLN A 218 4.96 7.95 -1.09
CA GLN A 218 3.96 8.04 -0.05
C GLN A 218 2.88 7.00 -0.34
N THR A 219 2.75 5.98 0.50
CA THR A 219 1.64 5.03 0.36
C THR A 219 0.37 5.60 0.98
N SER A 220 -0.79 5.09 0.55
CA SER A 220 -2.07 5.50 1.12
C SER A 220 -2.22 5.02 2.57
N GLY A 221 -2.96 5.78 3.38
CA GLY A 221 -3.43 5.31 4.67
C GLY A 221 -4.59 4.30 4.55
N GLY A 222 -5.25 4.02 5.65
CA GLY A 222 -6.52 3.27 5.67
C GLY A 222 -7.70 4.20 5.96
N GLY A 223 -8.89 3.86 5.50
CA GLY A 223 -10.11 4.62 5.79
C GLY A 223 -10.49 4.56 7.27
N GLY A 224 -11.21 5.58 7.75
CA GLY A 224 -11.71 5.62 9.12
C GLY A 224 -13.04 4.88 9.29
N TRP A 225 -13.35 4.50 10.52
CA TRP A 225 -14.63 3.90 10.90
C TRP A 225 -15.38 4.80 11.89
N GLY A 226 -16.69 4.99 11.68
CA GLY A 226 -17.53 5.77 12.59
C GLY A 226 -17.35 7.28 12.47
N ASN A 227 -18.24 8.05 13.09
CA ASN A 227 -18.19 9.51 13.04
C ASN A 227 -16.90 10.05 13.71
N PRO A 228 -16.04 10.83 13.02
CA PRO A 228 -14.83 11.41 13.61
C PRO A 228 -15.08 12.25 14.87
N LEU A 229 -16.27 12.85 15.01
CA LEU A 229 -16.64 13.64 16.18
C LEU A 229 -16.82 12.79 17.45
N GLU A 230 -16.95 11.48 17.31
CA GLU A 230 -17.06 10.52 18.42
C GLU A 230 -15.69 9.96 18.85
N ARG A 231 -14.60 10.38 18.22
CA ARG A 231 -13.25 9.95 18.59
C ARG A 231 -12.94 10.39 20.03
N ASP A 232 -12.37 9.47 20.81
CA ASP A 232 -11.97 9.78 22.17
C ASP A 232 -10.93 10.91 22.21
N LYS A 233 -11.15 11.88 23.11
CA LYS A 233 -10.29 13.08 23.20
C LYS A 233 -8.87 12.75 23.66
N LYS A 234 -8.65 11.65 24.39
CA LYS A 234 -7.29 11.24 24.79
C LYS A 234 -6.59 10.58 23.60
N ALA A 235 -7.27 9.71 22.87
CA ALA A 235 -6.73 9.11 21.64
C ALA A 235 -6.33 10.19 20.63
N LEU A 236 -7.18 11.19 20.40
CA LEU A 236 -6.87 12.32 19.52
C LEU A 236 -5.62 13.10 19.98
N LYS A 237 -5.44 13.30 21.29
CA LYS A 237 -4.23 13.95 21.83
C LYS A 237 -2.96 13.12 21.63
N CYS A 238 -3.07 11.79 21.70
CA CYS A 238 -1.95 10.91 21.36
C CYS A 238 -1.60 11.02 19.88
N ASP A 239 -2.60 10.98 18.99
CA ASP A 239 -2.37 11.07 17.53
C ASP A 239 -1.65 12.37 17.12
N VAL A 240 -1.93 13.50 17.78
CA VAL A 240 -1.29 14.79 17.49
C VAL A 240 0.14 14.87 18.06
N LYS A 241 0.44 14.06 19.08
CA LYS A 241 1.75 14.05 19.72
C LYS A 241 2.74 13.15 18.98
N ASP A 242 2.24 12.06 18.41
CA ASP A 242 3.00 11.06 17.65
C ASP A 242 3.39 11.55 16.24
#